data_AF-A0A8E0VGF3-F1
#
_entry.id   AF-A0A8E0VGF3-F1
#
_cell.length_a   1.000
_cell.length_b   1.000
_cell.length_c   1.000
_cell.angle_alpha   90.00
_cell.angle_beta   90.00
_cell.angle_gamma   90.00
#
_symmetry.space_group_name_H-M   'P 1'
#
loop_
_entity.id
_entity.type
_entity.pdbx_description
1 polymer ?
#
loop_
_entity_poly.entity_id
_entity_poly.type
_entity_poly.pdbx_seq_one_letter_code
_entity_poly.pdbx_strand_id
1 'polypeptide(L)'
;MFKLSDFSTQETNSYPSVIWTSLSKPLPIYEAQFLSELGPVAVHLCLDVYRSRFELQNADDYGQVCSVDSESLPNGEQIRFIRHSFLQDFLLMHLGIPSRRFQWCSVASDTDSFHYDVRAILSGQFTYTFDRMDSLTLGCSEVALTSLLKRHLIAGTYYRQLDWFTRRTQWISVNVRGPSTVGLCSAHTWACLCDAVSTCLVAYEEGIQLLLESERATWSDAVKKNNRVAEQGPLNFSNKLKVFTNRIEYLVDLCFLNRSDGDFVHKKGIDILVHLVRHSTQAVTPRDAALIRFLFKRACQPFLM
;
A
#
# COMPACT_ATOMS: atom_id res chain seq x y z
N MET A 1 25.91 42.98 23.81
CA MET A 1 26.56 44.21 23.28
C MET A 1 27.87 43.75 22.65
N PHE A 2 27.86 43.50 21.33
CA PHE A 2 29.02 43.00 20.60
C PHE A 2 29.84 44.19 20.08
N LYS A 3 31.15 44.18 20.31
CA LYS A 3 32.11 45.07 19.66
C LYS A 3 32.52 44.43 18.33
N LEU A 4 32.28 45.15 17.24
CA LEU A 4 32.95 44.93 15.95
C LEU A 4 34.33 45.59 16.01
N SER A 5 35.35 44.87 15.57
CA SER A 5 36.60 45.46 15.10
C SER A 5 36.91 44.87 13.74
N ASP A 6 36.89 45.74 12.74
CA ASP A 6 37.29 45.46 11.37
C ASP A 6 38.78 45.12 11.31
N PHE A 7 39.12 44.05 10.60
CA PHE A 7 40.40 43.95 9.90
C PHE A 7 40.17 43.34 8.53
N SER A 8 40.59 44.12 7.54
CA SER A 8 40.50 43.91 6.12
C SER A 8 41.47 42.84 5.61
N THR A 9 40.96 42.05 4.65
CA THR A 9 41.65 41.47 3.47
C THR A 9 42.91 40.63 3.70
N GLN A 10 42.74 39.32 3.56
CA GLN A 10 43.51 38.52 2.59
C GLN A 10 42.70 37.28 2.20
N GLU A 11 42.32 37.22 0.93
CA GLU A 11 41.73 36.03 0.29
C GLU A 11 42.72 34.87 0.37
N THR A 12 42.36 33.84 1.12
CA THR A 12 42.82 32.49 0.86
C THR A 12 41.60 31.59 0.92
N ASN A 13 41.26 31.00 -0.24
CA ASN A 13 40.26 29.95 -0.36
C ASN A 13 40.64 28.79 0.57
N SER A 14 40.02 28.74 1.75
CA SER A 14 39.96 27.53 2.56
C SER A 14 38.49 27.16 2.72
N TYR A 15 38.10 26.04 2.11
CA TYR A 15 36.85 25.38 2.44
C TYR A 15 36.85 25.12 3.95
N PRO A 16 35.73 25.35 4.68
CA PRO A 16 35.70 25.03 6.10
C PRO A 16 35.87 23.52 6.25
N SER A 17 37.07 23.09 6.65
CA SER A 17 37.31 21.72 7.07
C SER A 17 36.45 21.48 8.31
N VAL A 18 35.45 20.62 8.19
CA VAL A 18 34.68 20.13 9.34
C VAL A 18 35.64 19.30 10.20
N ILE A 19 36.20 19.92 11.23
CA ILE A 19 36.98 19.23 12.25
C ILE A 19 35.96 18.60 13.21
N TRP A 20 35.87 17.27 13.18
CA TRP A 20 35.15 16.51 14.19
C TRP A 20 35.84 16.75 15.54
N THR A 21 35.29 17.64 16.34
CA THR A 21 35.71 17.79 17.74
C THR A 21 35.10 16.63 18.52
N SER A 22 35.93 15.73 19.00
CA SER A 22 35.50 14.62 19.87
C SER A 22 34.81 15.20 21.10
N LEU A 23 33.53 14.89 21.28
CA LEU A 23 32.82 15.17 22.53
C LEU A 23 33.49 14.37 23.64
N SER A 24 34.16 15.08 24.56
CA SER A 24 34.89 14.53 25.70
C SER A 24 33.99 14.05 26.84
N LYS A 25 32.89 13.37 26.49
CA LYS A 25 32.08 12.56 27.41
C LYS A 25 31.50 11.37 26.66
N PRO A 26 31.78 10.12 27.08
CA PRO A 26 31.11 8.97 26.52
C PRO A 26 29.64 9.04 26.95
N LEU A 27 28.76 9.52 26.07
CA LEU A 27 27.36 9.10 26.16
C LEU A 27 27.34 7.59 25.93
N PRO A 28 26.51 6.82 26.65
CA PRO A 28 26.33 5.42 26.34
C PRO A 28 25.89 5.35 24.88
N ILE A 29 26.78 4.84 24.03
CA ILE A 29 26.56 4.66 22.61
C ILE A 29 25.55 3.53 22.49
N TYR A 30 24.26 3.87 22.60
CA TYR A 30 23.23 3.18 21.84
C TYR A 30 23.45 3.57 20.39
N GLU A 31 24.54 3.07 19.78
CA GLU A 31 24.59 2.97 18.33
C GLU A 31 23.33 2.20 17.97
N ALA A 32 22.42 2.88 17.28
CA ALA A 32 21.19 2.28 16.84
C ALA A 32 21.57 1.00 16.11
N GLN A 33 21.20 -0.17 16.64
CA GLN A 33 21.47 -1.50 16.06
C GLN A 33 21.17 -1.51 14.55
N PHE A 34 20.21 -0.68 14.15
CA PHE A 34 19.85 -0.38 12.78
C PHE A 34 21.01 0.05 11.85
N LEU A 35 21.93 0.93 12.28
CA LEU A 35 23.05 1.37 11.43
C LEU A 35 24.12 0.28 11.28
N SER A 36 24.29 -0.57 12.29
CA SER A 36 25.18 -1.74 12.23
C SER A 36 24.60 -2.84 11.33
N GLU A 37 23.27 -3.04 11.34
CA GLU A 37 22.57 -4.04 10.53
C GLU A 37 22.47 -3.67 9.04
N LEU A 38 22.43 -2.37 8.73
CA LEU A 38 22.37 -1.87 7.35
C LEU A 38 23.69 -2.05 6.59
N GLY A 39 24.81 -2.24 7.28
CA GLY A 39 26.11 -2.43 6.66
C GLY A 39 26.43 -1.33 5.64
N PRO A 40 27.04 -1.64 4.49
CA PRO A 40 27.39 -0.60 3.52
C PRO A 40 26.20 -0.09 2.68
N VAL A 41 25.00 -0.69 2.80
CA VAL A 41 23.75 -0.11 2.26
C VAL A 41 23.42 1.19 3.02
N ALA A 42 23.80 1.29 4.31
CA ALA A 42 23.63 2.50 5.11
C ALA A 42 24.26 3.74 4.44
N VAL A 43 25.40 3.58 3.79
CA VAL A 43 26.11 4.69 3.12
C VAL A 43 25.27 5.24 1.98
N HIS A 44 24.71 4.37 1.12
CA HIS A 44 23.84 4.80 0.03
C HIS A 44 22.55 5.45 0.54
N LEU A 45 21.93 4.87 1.58
CA LEU A 45 20.73 5.43 2.20
C LEU A 45 20.99 6.80 2.84
N CYS A 46 22.08 6.94 3.59
CA CYS A 46 22.47 8.20 4.22
C CYS A 46 22.82 9.24 3.17
N LEU A 47 23.53 8.86 2.10
CA LEU A 47 23.82 9.75 0.98
C LEU A 47 22.54 10.19 0.27
N ASP A 48 21.59 9.30 0.03
CA ASP A 48 20.31 9.64 -0.60
C ASP A 48 19.48 10.58 0.30
N VAL A 49 19.39 10.32 1.61
CA VAL A 49 18.72 11.21 2.58
C VAL A 49 19.42 12.56 2.70
N TYR A 50 20.76 12.57 2.72
CA TYR A 50 21.54 13.81 2.79
C TYR A 50 21.35 14.63 1.50
N ARG A 51 21.41 13.99 0.33
CA ARG A 51 21.16 14.62 -0.97
C ARG A 51 19.72 15.14 -1.10
N SER A 52 18.73 14.41 -0.58
CA SER A 52 17.34 14.83 -0.63
C SER A 52 17.05 16.03 0.27
N ARG A 53 17.71 16.12 1.43
CA ARG A 53 17.51 17.22 2.39
C ARG A 53 18.25 18.50 2.05
N PHE A 54 19.43 18.41 1.45
CA PHE A 54 20.31 19.56 1.23
C PHE A 54 20.41 20.00 -0.22
N GLU A 55 19.61 19.41 -1.11
CA GLU A 55 19.54 19.75 -2.53
C GLU A 55 20.91 19.83 -3.26
N LEU A 56 21.89 19.02 -2.82
CA LEU A 56 23.27 19.03 -3.33
C LEU A 56 23.36 18.56 -4.78
N GLN A 57 23.72 19.47 -5.70
CA GLN A 57 24.00 19.14 -7.10
C GLN A 57 25.24 18.25 -7.10
N ASN A 58 25.21 17.14 -7.85
CA ASN A 58 26.39 16.29 -7.96
C ASN A 58 27.51 17.17 -8.54
N ALA A 59 28.59 17.34 -7.79
CA ALA A 59 29.87 17.58 -8.43
C ALA A 59 30.18 16.30 -9.23
N ASP A 60 30.53 16.45 -10.49
CA ASP A 60 31.00 15.38 -11.37
C ASP A 60 32.36 14.86 -10.91
N ASP A 61 32.42 14.29 -9.70
CA ASP A 61 33.61 13.63 -9.18
C ASP A 61 33.25 12.19 -8.83
N TYR A 62 32.98 11.40 -9.87
CA TYR A 62 33.17 9.94 -9.84
C TYR A 62 34.68 9.67 -9.83
N GLY A 63 35.34 10.11 -8.78
CA GLY A 63 36.74 9.90 -8.49
C GLY A 63 36.87 9.12 -7.19
N GLN A 64 36.92 7.79 -7.30
CA GLN A 64 37.78 6.96 -6.47
C GLN A 64 37.45 6.88 -4.96
N VAL A 65 36.65 5.89 -4.55
CA VAL A 65 36.84 5.25 -3.24
C VAL A 65 36.85 3.73 -3.41
N CYS A 66 38.03 3.21 -3.11
CA CYS A 66 38.58 1.86 -3.07
C CYS A 66 37.66 0.62 -3.09
N SER A 67 38.11 -0.32 -3.93
CA SER A 67 37.96 -1.77 -3.85
C SER A 67 37.95 -2.32 -2.42
N VAL A 68 36.84 -2.98 -2.07
CA VAL A 68 36.81 -4.03 -1.04
C VAL A 68 36.13 -5.24 -1.68
N ASP A 69 36.81 -6.38 -1.60
CA ASP A 69 36.47 -7.62 -2.27
C ASP A 69 35.08 -8.16 -1.92
N SER A 70 34.32 -8.45 -2.98
CA SER A 70 33.28 -9.48 -3.17
C SER A 70 32.62 -10.14 -1.94
N GLU A 71 31.60 -9.48 -1.40
CA GLU A 71 30.24 -10.03 -1.40
C GLU A 71 29.37 -9.02 -2.16
N SER A 72 28.51 -9.47 -3.07
CA SER A 72 27.81 -8.64 -4.05
C SER A 72 26.92 -7.58 -3.40
N LEU A 73 27.52 -6.44 -3.08
CA LEU A 73 26.85 -5.35 -2.41
C LEU A 73 26.03 -4.55 -3.40
N PRO A 74 24.76 -4.24 -3.07
CA PRO A 74 23.87 -3.60 -4.03
C PRO A 74 24.32 -2.16 -4.27
N ASN A 75 24.59 -1.83 -5.54
CA ASN A 75 24.89 -0.46 -5.93
C ASN A 75 23.64 0.44 -5.82
N GLY A 76 23.82 1.76 -5.86
CA GLY A 76 22.70 2.71 -5.73
C GLY A 76 21.56 2.49 -6.74
N GLU A 77 21.87 2.03 -7.96
CA GLU A 77 20.86 1.71 -8.97
C GLU A 77 20.05 0.46 -8.61
N GLN A 78 20.70 -0.58 -8.10
CA GLN A 78 20.06 -1.80 -7.62
C GLN A 78 19.16 -1.52 -6.42
N ILE A 79 19.59 -0.67 -5.47
CA ILE A 79 18.76 -0.23 -4.34
C ILE A 79 17.48 0.45 -4.85
N ARG A 80 17.62 1.37 -5.80
CA ARG A 80 16.46 2.09 -6.37
C ARG A 80 15.54 1.16 -7.17
N PHE A 81 16.10 0.23 -7.94
CA PHE A 81 15.33 -0.78 -8.66
C PHE A 81 14.51 -1.67 -7.70
N ILE A 82 15.13 -2.16 -6.62
CA ILE A 82 14.46 -2.99 -5.61
C ILE A 82 13.30 -2.21 -4.97
N ARG A 83 13.52 -0.95 -4.58
CA ARG A 83 12.47 -0.08 -4.03
C ARG A 83 11.31 0.12 -5.00
N HIS A 84 11.60 0.47 -6.25
CA HIS A 84 10.56 0.68 -7.25
C HIS A 84 9.77 -0.61 -7.53
N SER A 85 10.47 -1.74 -7.67
CA SER A 85 9.85 -3.05 -7.82
C SER A 85 8.95 -3.40 -6.63
N PHE A 86 9.39 -3.11 -5.40
CA PHE A 86 8.59 -3.29 -4.20
C PHE A 86 7.32 -2.44 -4.23
N LEU A 87 7.43 -1.14 -4.55
CA LEU A 87 6.30 -0.22 -4.60
C LEU A 87 5.28 -0.62 -5.67
N GLN A 88 5.76 -1.07 -6.83
CA GLN A 88 4.90 -1.59 -7.88
C GLN A 88 4.15 -2.84 -7.41
N ASP A 89 4.85 -3.82 -6.85
CA ASP A 89 4.23 -5.03 -6.30
C ASP A 89 3.21 -4.69 -5.20
N PHE A 90 3.53 -3.70 -4.37
CA PHE A 90 2.69 -3.25 -3.26
C PHE A 90 1.39 -2.59 -3.74
N LEU A 91 1.46 -1.72 -4.75
CA LEU A 91 0.27 -1.09 -5.35
C LEU A 91 -0.55 -2.08 -6.19
N LEU A 92 0.09 -3.05 -6.85
CA LEU A 92 -0.62 -4.14 -7.55
C LEU A 92 -1.39 -5.04 -6.57
N MET A 93 -0.83 -5.29 -5.38
CA MET A 93 -1.53 -6.02 -4.31
C MET A 93 -2.80 -5.27 -3.86
N HIS A 94 -2.78 -3.94 -3.81
CA HIS A 94 -3.98 -3.13 -3.55
C HIS A 94 -5.07 -3.26 -4.62
N LEU A 95 -4.70 -3.68 -5.84
CA LEU A 95 -5.61 -4.05 -6.93
C LEU A 95 -5.90 -5.56 -6.97
N GLY A 96 -5.62 -6.29 -5.89
CA GLY A 96 -5.90 -7.73 -5.80
C GLY A 96 -5.03 -8.60 -6.72
N ILE A 97 -3.97 -8.05 -7.31
CA ILE A 97 -3.06 -8.77 -8.20
C ILE A 97 -1.91 -9.36 -7.38
N PRO A 98 -1.72 -10.70 -7.39
CA PRO A 98 -0.63 -11.32 -6.66
C PRO A 98 0.70 -11.13 -7.38
N SER A 99 1.78 -11.06 -6.59
CA SER A 99 3.15 -10.95 -7.07
C SER A 99 4.06 -11.93 -6.32
N ARG A 100 5.37 -11.91 -6.63
CA ARG A 100 6.35 -12.76 -5.93
C ARG A 100 6.40 -12.45 -4.43
N ARG A 101 6.32 -11.15 -4.09
CA ARG A 101 6.33 -10.63 -2.71
C ARG A 101 4.98 -10.73 -2.03
N PHE A 102 3.89 -10.44 -2.74
CA PHE A 102 2.54 -10.42 -2.17
C PHE A 102 1.72 -11.57 -2.76
N GLN A 103 1.74 -12.70 -2.06
CA GLN A 103 1.09 -13.93 -2.52
C GLN A 103 -0.34 -14.01 -2.02
N TRP A 104 -1.21 -14.57 -2.84
CA TRP A 104 -2.57 -14.90 -2.43
C TRP A 104 -2.61 -16.34 -1.91
N CYS A 105 -2.88 -16.50 -0.63
CA CYS A 105 -3.05 -17.81 0.00
C CYS A 105 -4.53 -18.08 0.21
N SER A 106 -5.00 -19.20 -0.31
CA SER A 106 -6.38 -19.67 -0.11
C SER A 106 -6.34 -21.09 0.41
N VAL A 107 -7.17 -21.39 1.41
CA VAL A 107 -7.37 -22.75 1.91
C VAL A 107 -8.27 -23.45 0.90
N ALA A 108 -7.68 -24.28 0.05
CA ALA A 108 -8.45 -25.17 -0.80
C ALA A 108 -9.20 -26.16 0.10
N SER A 109 -10.52 -26.30 -0.08
CA SER A 109 -11.21 -27.44 0.49
C SER A 109 -10.79 -28.70 -0.27
N ASP A 110 -10.43 -29.77 0.44
CA ASP A 110 -9.99 -31.07 -0.11
C ASP A 110 -11.04 -31.81 -0.98
N THR A 111 -12.09 -31.13 -1.41
CA THR A 111 -13.13 -31.70 -2.27
C THR A 111 -12.82 -31.36 -3.72
N ASP A 112 -12.42 -32.39 -4.48
CA ASP A 112 -12.15 -32.49 -5.93
C ASP A 112 -13.30 -32.05 -6.87
N SER A 113 -14.23 -31.21 -6.40
CA SER A 113 -15.25 -30.63 -7.26
C SER A 113 -14.71 -29.36 -7.90
N PHE A 114 -14.65 -29.34 -9.23
CA PHE A 114 -14.50 -28.16 -10.10
C PHE A 114 -15.59 -27.08 -9.90
N HIS A 115 -16.39 -27.17 -8.84
CA HIS A 115 -17.29 -26.12 -8.39
C HIS A 115 -16.45 -25.04 -7.70
N TYR A 116 -16.23 -23.94 -8.43
CA TYR A 116 -15.74 -22.65 -7.95
C TYR A 116 -15.96 -22.47 -6.45
N ASP A 117 -14.92 -22.72 -5.65
CA ASP A 117 -15.03 -22.69 -4.21
C ASP A 117 -15.13 -21.23 -3.76
N VAL A 118 -16.38 -20.76 -3.65
CA VAL A 118 -16.73 -19.44 -3.11
C VAL A 118 -16.07 -19.23 -1.75
N ARG A 119 -15.96 -20.30 -0.94
CA ARG A 119 -15.32 -20.23 0.36
C ARG A 119 -13.82 -20.00 0.20
N ALA A 120 -13.16 -20.64 -0.75
CA ALA A 120 -11.73 -20.46 -1.00
C ALA A 120 -11.36 -18.98 -1.27
N ILE A 121 -12.18 -18.24 -2.03
CA ILE A 121 -11.90 -16.82 -2.31
C ILE A 121 -12.26 -15.93 -1.12
N LEU A 122 -13.39 -16.18 -0.46
CA LEU A 122 -13.81 -15.42 0.72
C LEU A 122 -12.94 -15.70 1.97
N SER A 123 -12.29 -16.86 2.04
CA SER A 123 -11.37 -17.24 3.12
C SER A 123 -9.90 -17.01 2.76
N GLY A 124 -9.62 -16.57 1.53
CA GLY A 124 -8.25 -16.29 1.10
C GLY A 124 -7.74 -14.97 1.68
N GLN A 125 -6.42 -14.86 1.76
CA GLN A 125 -5.73 -13.69 2.29
C GLN A 125 -4.40 -13.45 1.57
N PHE A 126 -4.00 -12.18 1.50
CA PHE A 126 -2.66 -11.82 1.06
C PHE A 126 -1.64 -12.03 2.17
N THR A 127 -0.50 -12.62 1.80
CA THR A 127 0.67 -12.78 2.66
C THR A 127 1.88 -12.13 2.01
N TYR A 128 2.76 -11.57 2.84
CA TYR A 128 4.04 -11.05 2.39
C TYR A 128 5.13 -12.13 2.52
N THR A 129 5.77 -12.48 1.41
CA THR A 129 6.95 -13.32 1.38
C THR A 129 8.15 -12.46 1.74
N PHE A 130 8.79 -12.80 2.85
CA PHE A 130 9.90 -12.04 3.38
C PHE A 130 11.09 -12.00 2.40
N ASP A 131 11.61 -10.78 2.17
CA ASP A 131 12.88 -10.53 1.51
C ASP A 131 13.66 -9.48 2.32
N ARG A 132 14.83 -9.88 2.84
CA ARG A 132 15.71 -9.01 3.65
C ARG A 132 16.15 -7.76 2.87
N MET A 133 16.21 -7.84 1.54
CA MET A 133 16.54 -6.70 0.70
C MET A 133 15.46 -5.63 0.71
N ASP A 134 14.20 -5.98 0.92
CA ASP A 134 13.11 -5.00 0.96
C ASP A 134 13.24 -4.09 2.19
N SER A 135 13.44 -4.65 3.39
CA SER A 135 13.61 -3.86 4.63
C SER A 135 14.86 -2.98 4.59
N LEU A 136 15.98 -3.55 4.13
CA LEU A 136 17.26 -2.84 4.00
C LEU A 136 17.15 -1.69 3.01
N THR A 137 16.64 -1.93 1.81
CA THR A 137 16.52 -0.88 0.80
C THR A 137 15.50 0.18 1.22
N LEU A 138 14.38 -0.18 1.83
CA LEU A 138 13.40 0.79 2.33
C LEU A 138 13.87 1.57 3.57
N GLY A 139 15.02 1.21 4.16
CA GLY A 139 15.60 1.89 5.31
C GLY A 139 14.76 1.74 6.58
N CYS A 140 14.13 0.58 6.76
CA CYS A 140 13.30 0.29 7.95
C CYS A 140 13.54 -1.14 8.45
N SER A 141 13.28 -1.40 9.73
CA SER A 141 13.46 -2.76 10.26
C SER A 141 12.43 -3.71 9.71
N GLU A 142 12.76 -5.00 9.70
CA GLU A 142 11.84 -6.05 9.26
C GLU A 142 10.52 -6.00 10.04
N VAL A 143 10.61 -5.74 11.35
CA VAL A 143 9.45 -5.56 12.24
C VAL A 143 8.64 -4.31 11.85
N ALA A 144 9.30 -3.21 11.51
CA ALA A 144 8.61 -2.00 11.07
C ALA A 144 7.92 -2.21 9.71
N LEU A 145 8.58 -2.89 8.77
CA LEU A 145 8.02 -3.20 7.46
C LEU A 145 6.80 -4.12 7.58
N THR A 146 6.93 -5.23 8.32
CA THR A 146 5.82 -6.17 8.55
C THR A 146 4.65 -5.51 9.27
N SER A 147 4.93 -4.67 10.28
CA SER A 147 3.90 -3.89 10.97
C SER A 147 3.18 -2.91 10.04
N LEU A 148 3.92 -2.25 9.14
CA LEU A 148 3.35 -1.34 8.14
C LEU A 148 2.48 -2.12 7.14
N LEU A 149 2.96 -3.26 6.65
CA LEU A 149 2.28 -4.06 5.63
C LEU A 149 1.00 -4.72 6.14
N LYS A 150 0.89 -5.03 7.44
CA LYS A 150 -0.25 -5.76 8.02
C LYS A 150 -1.61 -5.21 7.58
N ARG A 151 -1.81 -3.90 7.69
CA ARG A 151 -3.09 -3.26 7.32
C ARG A 151 -3.32 -3.26 5.81
N HIS A 152 -2.26 -3.10 5.03
CA HIS A 152 -2.33 -3.06 3.57
C HIS A 152 -2.62 -4.44 2.98
N LEU A 153 -2.05 -5.51 3.55
CA LEU A 153 -2.38 -6.90 3.21
C LEU A 153 -3.88 -7.21 3.43
N ILE A 154 -4.43 -6.73 4.55
CA ILE A 154 -5.87 -6.83 4.85
C ILE A 154 -6.67 -6.05 3.79
N ALA A 155 -6.27 -4.82 3.48
CA ALA A 155 -6.96 -3.99 2.49
C ALA A 155 -6.96 -4.60 1.07
N GLY A 156 -5.83 -5.16 0.61
CA GLY A 156 -5.77 -5.87 -0.68
C GLY A 156 -6.62 -7.14 -0.68
N THR A 157 -6.70 -7.82 0.47
CA THR A 157 -7.56 -9.00 0.64
C THR A 157 -9.03 -8.62 0.48
N TYR A 158 -9.44 -7.57 1.19
CA TYR A 158 -10.77 -6.99 1.11
C TYR A 158 -11.14 -6.51 -0.29
N TYR A 159 -10.22 -5.83 -0.98
CA TYR A 159 -10.44 -5.45 -2.37
C TYR A 159 -10.70 -6.68 -3.25
N ARG A 160 -9.85 -7.71 -3.17
CA ARG A 160 -9.98 -8.91 -4.01
C ARG A 160 -11.29 -9.67 -3.74
N GLN A 161 -11.69 -9.76 -2.48
CA GLN A 161 -12.96 -10.37 -2.08
C GLN A 161 -14.16 -9.58 -2.63
N LEU A 162 -14.14 -8.25 -2.51
CA LEU A 162 -15.19 -7.37 -3.04
C LEU A 162 -15.25 -7.40 -4.57
N ASP A 163 -14.11 -7.35 -5.27
CA ASP A 163 -14.05 -7.42 -6.72
C ASP A 163 -14.62 -8.74 -7.26
N TRP A 164 -14.23 -9.86 -6.64
CA TRP A 164 -14.81 -11.15 -6.97
C TRP A 164 -16.33 -11.17 -6.72
N PHE A 165 -16.76 -10.61 -5.59
CA PHE A 165 -18.16 -10.55 -5.18
C PHE A 165 -19.03 -9.76 -6.17
N THR A 166 -18.58 -8.59 -6.62
CA THR A 166 -19.34 -7.71 -7.52
C THR A 166 -19.39 -8.22 -8.96
N ARG A 167 -18.30 -8.81 -9.48
CA ARG A 167 -18.25 -9.37 -10.84
C ARG A 167 -19.13 -10.62 -11.00
N ARG A 168 -19.26 -11.45 -9.96
CA ARG A 168 -20.07 -12.68 -10.00
C ARG A 168 -21.57 -12.43 -10.01
N THR A 169 -22.05 -11.37 -9.34
CA THR A 169 -23.48 -11.04 -9.34
C THR A 169 -24.01 -10.63 -10.71
N GLN A 170 -23.15 -10.16 -11.62
CA GLN A 170 -23.53 -9.87 -13.01
C GLN A 170 -23.81 -11.13 -13.84
N TRP A 171 -23.29 -12.30 -13.44
CA TRP A 171 -23.42 -13.55 -14.19
C TRP A 171 -24.61 -14.41 -13.73
N ILE A 172 -24.99 -14.32 -12.46
CA ILE A 172 -26.12 -15.08 -11.90
C ILE A 172 -27.47 -14.58 -12.44
N SER A 173 -27.55 -13.33 -12.91
CA SER A 173 -28.75 -12.81 -13.58
C SER A 173 -28.96 -13.34 -15.00
N VAL A 174 -27.94 -13.97 -15.63
CA VAL A 174 -28.00 -14.23 -17.07
C VAL A 174 -28.38 -15.66 -17.44
N ASN A 175 -28.06 -16.73 -16.70
CA ASN A 175 -28.43 -18.09 -17.16
C ASN A 175 -28.36 -19.16 -16.05
N VAL A 176 -29.48 -19.54 -15.43
CA VAL A 176 -29.72 -20.94 -14.99
C VAL A 176 -31.23 -21.24 -14.98
N ARG A 177 -31.76 -21.79 -16.08
CA ARG A 177 -32.95 -22.69 -16.03
C ARG A 177 -32.45 -24.05 -15.57
N GLY A 178 -32.39 -24.26 -14.27
CA GLY A 178 -31.94 -25.52 -13.65
C GLY A 178 -32.32 -25.54 -12.17
N PRO A 179 -32.51 -26.72 -11.56
CA PRO A 179 -33.11 -26.82 -10.24
C PRO A 179 -32.15 -26.27 -9.16
N SER A 180 -32.53 -25.11 -8.63
CA SER A 180 -32.31 -24.67 -7.25
C SER A 180 -30.95 -24.96 -6.61
N THR A 181 -29.91 -24.29 -7.06
CA THR A 181 -28.94 -23.69 -6.12
C THR A 181 -29.19 -22.19 -6.15
N VAL A 182 -30.00 -21.71 -5.20
CA VAL A 182 -30.25 -20.28 -5.00
C VAL A 182 -28.87 -19.62 -4.86
N GLY A 183 -28.46 -18.85 -5.88
CA GLY A 183 -27.21 -18.10 -5.81
C GLY A 183 -27.20 -17.30 -4.51
N LEU A 184 -26.08 -17.34 -3.78
CA LEU A 184 -25.93 -16.76 -2.43
C LEU A 184 -26.51 -15.34 -2.29
N CYS A 185 -26.58 -14.60 -3.40
CA CYS A 185 -27.08 -13.23 -3.49
C CYS A 185 -28.02 -13.01 -4.71
N SER A 186 -28.98 -13.91 -4.95
CA SER A 186 -29.84 -13.88 -6.16
C SER A 186 -31.01 -12.88 -6.11
N ALA A 187 -31.09 -11.99 -5.11
CA ALA A 187 -32.18 -11.02 -4.99
C ALA A 187 -31.86 -9.70 -5.72
N HIS A 188 -32.86 -9.06 -6.31
CA HIS A 188 -32.68 -7.77 -7.02
C HIS A 188 -31.99 -6.69 -6.17
N THR A 189 -32.27 -6.63 -4.87
CA THR A 189 -31.60 -5.73 -3.93
C THR A 189 -30.10 -5.99 -3.85
N TRP A 190 -29.69 -7.27 -3.82
CA TRP A 190 -28.29 -7.66 -3.81
C TRP A 190 -27.61 -7.28 -5.12
N ALA A 191 -28.25 -7.53 -6.26
CA ALA A 191 -27.71 -7.13 -7.56
C ALA A 191 -27.48 -5.61 -7.64
N CYS A 192 -28.46 -4.81 -7.20
CA CYS A 192 -28.32 -3.35 -7.15
C CYS A 192 -27.25 -2.88 -6.14
N LEU A 193 -27.08 -3.57 -5.01
CA LEU A 193 -26.00 -3.29 -4.08
C LEU A 193 -24.64 -3.58 -4.71
N CYS A 194 -24.47 -4.74 -5.33
CA CYS A 194 -23.22 -5.13 -5.97
C CYS A 194 -22.82 -4.20 -7.12
N ASP A 195 -23.80 -3.73 -7.90
CA ASP A 195 -23.58 -2.70 -8.93
C ASP A 195 -23.06 -1.38 -8.32
N ALA A 196 -23.66 -0.95 -7.21
CA ALA A 196 -23.22 0.24 -6.49
C ALA A 196 -21.81 0.08 -5.89
N VAL A 197 -21.52 -1.09 -5.30
CA VAL A 197 -20.19 -1.41 -4.77
C VAL A 197 -19.17 -1.48 -5.92
N SER A 198 -19.51 -2.07 -7.06
CA SER A 198 -18.67 -2.09 -8.26
C SER A 198 -18.30 -0.68 -8.70
N THR A 199 -19.26 0.25 -8.73
CA THR A 199 -19.00 1.67 -9.02
C THR A 199 -18.01 2.29 -8.03
N CYS A 200 -18.08 1.92 -6.75
CA CYS A 200 -17.13 2.38 -5.74
C CYS A 200 -15.72 1.78 -5.93
N LEU A 201 -15.64 0.52 -6.37
CA LEU A 201 -14.37 -0.14 -6.67
C LEU A 201 -13.69 0.47 -7.88
N VAL A 202 -14.42 0.86 -8.93
CA VAL A 202 -13.84 1.57 -10.08
C VAL A 202 -13.12 2.85 -9.65
N ALA A 203 -13.76 3.68 -8.81
CA ALA A 203 -13.12 4.90 -8.31
C ALA A 203 -11.90 4.62 -7.41
N TYR A 204 -11.91 3.50 -6.68
CA TYR A 204 -10.75 3.03 -5.92
C TYR A 204 -9.61 2.62 -6.86
N GLU A 205 -9.92 1.82 -7.89
CA GLU A 205 -8.96 1.33 -8.89
C GLU A 205 -8.29 2.48 -9.63
N GLU A 206 -9.07 3.44 -10.12
CA GLU A 206 -8.57 4.66 -10.76
C GLU A 206 -7.60 5.41 -9.85
N GLY A 207 -7.93 5.57 -8.57
CA GLY A 207 -7.05 6.24 -7.61
C GLY A 207 -5.73 5.49 -7.38
N ILE A 208 -5.74 4.16 -7.32
CA ILE A 208 -4.52 3.35 -7.21
C ILE A 208 -3.72 3.36 -8.52
N GLN A 209 -4.38 3.35 -9.68
CA GLN A 209 -3.74 3.44 -10.99
C GLN A 209 -3.04 4.79 -11.18
N LEU A 210 -3.66 5.89 -10.75
CA LEU A 210 -3.00 7.20 -10.76
C LEU A 210 -1.74 7.23 -9.88
N LEU A 211 -1.75 6.52 -8.74
CA LEU A 211 -0.55 6.36 -7.92
C LEU A 211 0.52 5.54 -8.67
N LEU A 212 0.15 4.41 -9.28
CA LEU A 212 1.05 3.60 -10.09
C LEU A 212 1.66 4.39 -11.26
N GLU A 213 0.87 5.18 -11.96
CA GLU A 213 1.32 6.03 -13.05
C GLU A 213 2.26 7.13 -12.56
N SER A 214 1.94 7.76 -11.43
CA SER A 214 2.82 8.76 -10.82
C SER A 214 4.18 8.17 -10.45
N GLU A 215 4.21 6.94 -9.94
CA GLU A 215 5.47 6.25 -9.60
C GLU A 215 6.26 5.80 -10.82
N ARG A 216 5.58 5.37 -11.89
CA ARG A 216 6.24 5.07 -13.16
C ARG A 216 6.83 6.32 -13.80
N ALA A 217 6.13 7.45 -13.71
CA ALA A 217 6.60 8.73 -14.24
C ALA A 217 7.83 9.23 -13.47
N THR A 218 7.80 9.20 -12.13
CA THR A 218 8.96 9.56 -11.30
C THR A 218 10.17 8.69 -11.60
N TRP A 219 9.98 7.38 -11.79
CA TRP A 219 11.06 6.48 -12.21
C TRP A 219 11.62 6.81 -13.59
N SER A 220 10.74 6.97 -14.58
CA SER A 220 11.13 7.30 -15.96
C SER A 220 11.92 8.61 -16.03
N ASP A 221 11.50 9.62 -15.27
CA ASP A 221 12.20 10.90 -15.18
C ASP A 221 13.52 10.79 -14.41
N ALA A 222 13.60 9.98 -13.36
CA ALA A 222 14.85 9.69 -12.64
C ALA A 222 15.90 9.07 -13.57
N VAL A 223 15.49 8.08 -14.38
CA VAL A 223 16.35 7.39 -15.34
C VAL A 223 16.79 8.32 -16.47
N LYS A 224 15.89 9.19 -16.97
CA LYS A 224 16.18 10.05 -18.12
C LYS A 224 16.99 11.30 -17.79
N LYS A 225 16.81 11.88 -16.60
CA LYS A 225 17.35 13.21 -16.28
C LYS A 225 18.45 13.21 -15.23
N ASN A 226 18.85 12.05 -14.69
CA ASN A 226 19.72 11.96 -13.49
C ASN A 226 19.23 12.88 -12.34
N ASN A 227 17.96 13.30 -12.39
CA ASN A 227 17.41 14.29 -11.49
C ASN A 227 16.87 13.61 -10.25
N ARG A 228 17.04 14.33 -9.13
CA ARG A 228 16.65 13.87 -7.80
C ARG A 228 15.15 13.70 -7.74
N VAL A 229 14.70 12.45 -7.59
CA VAL A 229 13.38 12.19 -7.04
C VAL A 229 13.54 12.20 -5.54
N ALA A 230 12.80 13.06 -4.85
CA ALA A 230 12.65 12.96 -3.40
C ALA A 230 12.08 11.56 -3.11
N GLU A 231 12.95 10.65 -2.68
CA GLU A 231 12.58 9.26 -2.50
C GLU A 231 11.49 9.18 -1.45
N GLN A 232 10.30 8.78 -1.89
CA GLN A 232 9.17 8.61 -1.02
C GLN A 232 9.39 7.32 -0.24
N GLY A 233 9.64 7.45 1.07
CA GLY A 233 9.72 6.28 1.94
C GLY A 233 8.38 5.53 2.04
N PRO A 234 8.38 4.27 2.50
CA PRO A 234 7.17 3.44 2.63
C PRO A 234 6.09 4.09 3.51
N LEU A 235 6.47 4.95 4.46
CA LEU A 235 5.54 5.74 5.28
C LEU A 235 4.76 6.78 4.47
N ASN A 236 5.38 7.40 3.47
CA ASN A 236 4.70 8.37 2.62
C ASN A 236 3.63 7.67 1.77
N PHE A 237 3.95 6.49 1.21
CA PHE A 237 2.98 5.66 0.51
C PHE A 237 1.86 5.17 1.41
N SER A 238 2.19 4.69 2.60
CA SER A 238 1.19 4.28 3.59
C SER A 238 0.22 5.43 3.90
N ASN A 239 0.73 6.66 4.02
CA ASN A 239 -0.10 7.86 4.23
C ASN A 239 -0.99 8.18 3.03
N LYS A 240 -0.46 8.10 1.79
CA LYS A 240 -1.26 8.27 0.56
C LYS A 240 -2.37 7.23 0.45
N LEU A 241 -2.07 5.98 0.84
CA LEU A 241 -2.99 4.85 0.79
C LEU A 241 -3.97 4.80 1.96
N LYS A 242 -3.79 5.63 2.98
CA LYS A 242 -4.67 5.64 4.17
C LYS A 242 -6.14 5.87 3.82
N VAL A 243 -6.42 6.74 2.86
CA VAL A 243 -7.81 7.01 2.43
C VAL A 243 -8.40 5.79 1.74
N PHE A 244 -7.62 5.09 0.92
CA PHE A 244 -8.03 3.91 0.18
C PHE A 244 -8.26 2.70 1.10
N THR A 245 -7.33 2.46 2.03
CA THR A 245 -7.44 1.39 3.05
C THR A 245 -8.66 1.59 3.94
N ASN A 246 -8.85 2.79 4.51
CA ASN A 246 -10.06 3.10 5.29
C ASN A 246 -11.34 2.84 4.47
N ARG A 247 -11.33 3.19 3.19
CA ARG A 247 -12.50 3.08 2.32
C ARG A 247 -12.86 1.63 2.02
N ILE A 248 -11.88 0.79 1.71
CA ILE A 248 -12.13 -0.61 1.37
C ILE A 248 -12.56 -1.41 2.61
N GLU A 249 -11.92 -1.16 3.76
CA GLU A 249 -12.33 -1.75 5.05
C GLU A 249 -13.80 -1.42 5.36
N TYR A 250 -14.18 -0.16 5.19
CA TYR A 250 -15.56 0.27 5.43
C TYR A 250 -16.56 -0.35 4.43
N LEU A 251 -16.19 -0.51 3.16
CA LEU A 251 -17.03 -1.18 2.16
C LEU A 251 -17.25 -2.67 2.49
N VAL A 252 -16.21 -3.37 2.96
CA VAL A 252 -16.32 -4.77 3.38
C VAL A 252 -17.27 -4.92 4.56
N ASP A 253 -17.20 -4.03 5.55
CA ASP A 253 -18.10 -4.03 6.69
C ASP A 253 -19.57 -3.88 6.27
N LEU A 254 -19.85 -2.97 5.33
CA LEU A 254 -21.20 -2.76 4.77
C LEU A 254 -21.69 -3.93 3.92
N CYS A 255 -20.77 -4.74 3.38
CA CYS A 255 -21.08 -5.93 2.57
C CYS A 255 -21.06 -7.23 3.38
N PHE A 256 -20.97 -7.16 4.72
CA PHE A 256 -20.95 -8.33 5.61
C PHE A 256 -19.79 -9.31 5.37
N LEU A 257 -18.75 -8.90 4.65
CA LEU A 257 -17.61 -9.76 4.30
C LEU A 257 -16.59 -9.91 5.45
N ASN A 258 -16.63 -9.00 6.43
CA ASN A 258 -15.73 -9.02 7.58
C ASN A 258 -16.22 -9.93 8.74
N ARG A 259 -17.41 -10.53 8.62
CA ARG A 259 -17.99 -11.33 9.69
C ARG A 259 -17.66 -12.81 9.45
N SER A 260 -16.92 -13.39 10.39
CA SER A 260 -16.63 -14.83 10.46
C SER A 260 -17.89 -15.70 10.68
N ASP A 261 -19.02 -15.08 11.01
CA ASP A 261 -20.31 -15.77 11.08
C ASP A 261 -20.84 -15.98 9.67
N GLY A 262 -21.08 -17.24 9.29
CA GLY A 262 -21.66 -17.68 8.01
C GLY A 262 -23.07 -17.15 7.69
N ASP A 263 -23.52 -16.09 8.35
CA ASP A 263 -24.79 -15.39 8.19
C ASP A 263 -24.88 -14.53 6.91
N PHE A 264 -23.78 -14.42 6.15
CA PHE A 264 -23.73 -13.77 4.85
C PHE A 264 -24.83 -14.27 3.89
N VAL A 265 -25.22 -15.55 4.02
CA VAL A 265 -26.22 -16.22 3.17
C VAL A 265 -27.67 -15.88 3.55
N HIS A 266 -27.90 -15.27 4.72
CA HIS A 266 -29.26 -15.13 5.28
C HIS A 266 -29.86 -13.73 5.17
N LYS A 267 -29.06 -12.69 4.87
CA LYS A 267 -29.56 -11.32 4.72
C LYS A 267 -30.31 -11.16 3.39
N LYS A 268 -31.62 -10.92 3.44
CA LYS A 268 -32.46 -10.75 2.24
C LYS A 268 -33.03 -9.35 2.16
N GLY A 269 -32.94 -8.72 0.98
CA GLY A 269 -33.71 -7.54 0.59
C GLY A 269 -33.75 -6.43 1.66
N ILE A 270 -34.85 -6.37 2.41
CA ILE A 270 -35.08 -5.40 3.50
C ILE A 270 -33.98 -5.45 4.57
N ASP A 271 -33.44 -6.63 4.90
CA ASP A 271 -32.39 -6.74 5.92
C ASP A 271 -31.12 -5.97 5.54
N ILE A 272 -30.80 -5.94 4.24
CA ILE A 272 -29.68 -5.18 3.68
C ILE A 272 -29.96 -3.69 3.84
N LEU A 273 -31.17 -3.26 3.51
CA LEU A 273 -31.58 -1.85 3.63
C LEU A 273 -31.56 -1.39 5.08
N VAL A 274 -32.10 -2.20 6.00
CA VAL A 274 -32.06 -1.92 7.45
C VAL A 274 -30.63 -1.86 7.96
N HIS A 275 -29.77 -2.77 7.49
CA HIS A 275 -28.34 -2.74 7.84
C HIS A 275 -27.66 -1.44 7.38
N LEU A 276 -27.86 -1.03 6.13
CA LEU A 276 -27.33 0.23 5.61
C LEU A 276 -27.87 1.44 6.39
N VAL A 277 -29.16 1.46 6.73
CA VAL A 277 -29.75 2.54 7.54
C VAL A 277 -29.13 2.59 8.94
N ARG A 278 -28.93 1.44 9.59
CA ARG A 278 -28.26 1.38 10.90
C ARG A 278 -26.84 1.97 10.82
N HIS A 279 -26.06 1.59 9.81
CA HIS A 279 -24.75 2.18 9.58
C HIS A 279 -24.83 3.68 9.28
N SER A 280 -25.89 4.15 8.60
CA SER A 280 -26.07 5.60 8.36
C SER A 280 -26.26 6.41 9.63
N THR A 281 -26.94 5.83 10.65
CA THR A 281 -27.12 6.48 11.96
C THR A 281 -25.84 6.48 12.81
N GLN A 282 -24.90 5.59 12.49
CA GLN A 282 -23.61 5.43 13.19
C GLN A 282 -22.45 6.06 12.42
N ALA A 283 -22.71 6.69 11.27
CA ALA A 283 -21.69 7.24 10.42
C ALA A 283 -20.92 8.36 11.14
N VAL A 284 -19.61 8.16 11.30
CA VAL A 284 -18.73 9.09 12.02
C VAL A 284 -18.33 10.29 11.14
N THR A 285 -18.26 10.09 9.82
CA THR A 285 -17.84 11.14 8.88
C THR A 285 -18.90 11.44 7.81
N PRO A 286 -18.95 12.66 7.28
CA PRO A 286 -19.87 13.01 6.18
C PRO A 286 -19.60 12.20 4.90
N ARG A 287 -18.35 11.76 4.68
CA ARG A 287 -17.97 10.91 3.54
C ARG A 287 -18.54 9.50 3.66
N ASP A 288 -18.58 8.96 4.86
CA ASP A 288 -19.18 7.65 5.14
C ASP A 288 -20.70 7.73 5.01
N ALA A 289 -21.32 8.78 5.55
CA ALA A 289 -22.74 9.04 5.38
C ALA A 289 -23.14 9.16 3.90
N ALA A 290 -22.34 9.87 3.10
CA ALA A 290 -22.57 10.00 1.65
C ALA A 290 -22.46 8.65 0.92
N LEU A 291 -21.47 7.82 1.25
CA LEU A 291 -21.36 6.47 0.69
C LEU A 291 -22.58 5.62 1.02
N ILE A 292 -22.98 5.58 2.29
CA ILE A 292 -24.10 4.75 2.73
C ILE A 292 -25.39 5.19 2.04
N ARG A 293 -25.61 6.50 1.92
CA ARG A 293 -26.75 7.05 1.17
C ARG A 293 -26.72 6.64 -0.29
N PHE A 294 -25.55 6.68 -0.93
CA PHE A 294 -25.38 6.22 -2.31
C PHE A 294 -25.73 4.73 -2.46
N LEU A 295 -25.15 3.87 -1.62
CA LEU A 295 -25.41 2.42 -1.61
C LEU A 295 -26.88 2.12 -1.32
N PHE A 296 -27.46 2.77 -0.32
CA PHE A 296 -28.87 2.60 0.04
C PHE A 296 -29.80 2.98 -1.11
N LYS A 297 -29.59 4.14 -1.73
CA LYS A 297 -30.41 4.62 -2.85
C LYS A 297 -30.38 3.65 -4.03
N ARG A 298 -29.23 3.04 -4.30
CA ARG A 298 -29.11 2.02 -5.35
C ARG A 298 -29.77 0.71 -4.94
N ALA A 299 -29.46 0.20 -3.76
CA ALA A 299 -30.00 -1.07 -3.26
C ALA A 299 -31.53 -1.04 -3.11
N CYS A 300 -32.13 0.12 -2.80
CA CYS A 300 -33.59 0.25 -2.63
C CYS A 300 -34.37 0.38 -3.94
N GLN A 301 -33.69 0.56 -5.08
CA GLN A 301 -34.32 0.73 -6.40
C GLN A 301 -35.38 -0.34 -6.72
N PRO A 302 -35.19 -1.64 -6.41
CA PRO A 302 -36.18 -2.68 -6.68
C PRO A 302 -37.50 -2.56 -5.89
N PHE A 303 -37.56 -1.71 -4.86
CA PHE A 303 -38.78 -1.45 -4.08
C PHE A 303 -39.51 -0.19 -4.51
N LEU A 304 -38.91 0.61 -5.40
CA LEU A 304 -39.43 1.90 -5.85
C LEU A 304 -39.97 1.87 -7.29
N MET A 305 -39.77 0.76 -7.99
CA MET A 305 -40.28 0.47 -9.34
C MET A 305 -41.36 -0.60 -9.25
#